data_AF-A5G7H6-F1
#
_entry.id   AF-A5G7H6-F1
#
_cell.length_a   1.000
_cell.length_b   1.000
_cell.length_c   1.000
_cell.angle_alpha   90.00
_cell.angle_beta   90.00
_cell.angle_gamma   90.00
#
_symmetry.space_group_name_H-M   'P 1'
#
loop_
_entity.id
_entity.type
_entity.pdbx_description
1 polymer ?
#
loop_
_entity_poly.entity_id
_entity_poly.type
_entity_poly.pdbx_seq_one_letter_code
_entity_poly.pdbx_strand_id
1 'polypeptide(L)'
;MGDVDQDKELTDVILCYKAMGISIDDSPEQIERAYKLLTEEYRKNLASLDPAVREHARNSMVLVKEMYDKIKGSITYNAKAKECLKAGMREADGTKTSRAATAVKVEKSRLMNCPSCRNAISIGSKTCPICKARIYTKTEKILNQYFTKTTIIILCLFLLIGVLAGLGIMYPAQVRALAVNIADSIGIGGVK
;
A
#
# COMPACT_ATOMS: atom_id res chain seq x y z
N MET A 1 -7.83 25.23 31.47
CA MET A 1 -8.03 23.78 31.60
C MET A 1 -9.08 23.36 30.57
N GLY A 2 -8.69 23.27 29.30
CA GLY A 2 -9.63 22.98 28.20
C GLY A 2 -8.97 22.31 26.99
N ASP A 3 -7.66 22.48 26.80
CA ASP A 3 -6.94 21.89 25.65
C ASP A 3 -6.61 20.39 25.83
N VAL A 4 -6.38 19.93 27.07
CA VAL A 4 -5.90 18.55 27.33
C VAL A 4 -6.95 17.48 27.01
N ASP A 5 -8.25 17.81 27.06
CA ASP A 5 -9.32 16.86 26.74
C ASP A 5 -9.60 16.77 25.24
N GLN A 6 -9.41 17.86 24.47
CA GLN A 6 -9.62 17.84 23.02
C GLN A 6 -8.56 17.02 22.28
N ASP A 7 -7.29 17.09 22.71
CA ASP A 7 -6.21 16.33 22.08
C ASP A 7 -6.37 14.81 22.30
N LYS A 8 -6.89 14.40 23.47
CA LYS A 8 -7.18 13.00 23.76
C LYS A 8 -8.33 12.49 22.92
N GLU A 9 -9.41 13.25 22.83
CA GLU A 9 -10.58 12.87 22.03
C GLU A 9 -10.23 12.77 20.53
N LEU A 10 -9.40 13.69 20.02
CA LEU A 10 -8.90 13.63 18.64
C LEU A 10 -8.03 12.39 18.41
N THR A 11 -7.16 12.06 19.36
CA THR A 11 -6.30 10.87 19.28
C THR A 11 -7.14 9.59 19.27
N ASP A 12 -8.17 9.51 20.11
CA ASP A 12 -9.09 8.38 20.18
C ASP A 12 -9.87 8.19 18.87
N VAL A 13 -10.34 9.27 18.25
CA VAL A 13 -11.04 9.23 16.96
C VAL A 13 -10.09 8.77 15.84
N ILE A 14 -8.86 9.29 15.79
CA ILE A 14 -7.84 8.87 14.81
C ILE A 14 -7.54 7.38 14.95
N LEU A 15 -7.49 6.88 16.18
CA LEU A 15 -7.28 5.46 16.45
C LEU A 15 -8.44 4.61 15.92
N CYS A 16 -9.69 5.08 16.07
CA CYS A 16 -10.87 4.41 15.51
C CYS A 16 -10.79 4.31 13.97
N TYR A 17 -10.41 5.38 13.28
CA TYR A 17 -10.20 5.36 11.83
C TYR A 17 -9.17 4.30 11.43
N LYS A 18 -8.02 4.27 12.11
CA LYS A 18 -6.94 3.32 11.84
C LYS A 18 -7.34 1.88 12.13
N ALA A 19 -8.06 1.64 13.22
CA ALA A 19 -8.53 0.31 13.62
C ALA A 19 -9.58 -0.25 12.63
N MET A 20 -10.43 0.62 12.09
CA MET A 20 -11.40 0.27 11.04
C MET A 20 -10.75 0.16 9.65
N GLY A 21 -9.47 0.52 9.50
CA GLY A 21 -8.75 0.48 8.22
C GLY A 21 -9.21 1.53 7.21
N ILE A 22 -9.79 2.63 7.70
CA ILE A 22 -10.31 3.74 6.91
C ILE A 22 -9.45 4.99 7.11
N SER A 23 -9.36 5.83 6.09
CA SER A 23 -8.63 7.09 6.18
C SER A 23 -9.51 8.16 6.82
N ILE A 24 -8.90 9.07 7.58
CA ILE A 24 -9.57 10.30 8.03
C ILE A 24 -10.04 11.11 6.81
N ASP A 25 -9.36 10.96 5.67
CA ASP A 25 -9.67 11.63 4.42
C ASP A 25 -10.91 11.08 3.69
N ASP A 26 -11.39 9.88 4.04
CA ASP A 26 -12.50 9.22 3.37
C ASP A 26 -13.82 10.00 3.51
N SER A 27 -14.69 9.87 2.50
CA SER A 27 -16.01 10.47 2.53
C SER A 27 -16.93 9.75 3.52
N PRO A 28 -17.95 10.41 4.08
CA PRO A 28 -18.94 9.78 4.96
C PRO A 28 -19.54 8.49 4.38
N GLU A 29 -19.79 8.47 3.07
CA GLU A 29 -20.31 7.32 2.33
C GLU A 29 -19.32 6.15 2.30
N GLN A 30 -18.02 6.44 2.16
CA GLN A 30 -16.97 5.42 2.20
C GLN A 30 -16.83 4.84 3.61
N ILE A 31 -16.91 5.68 4.63
CA ILE A 31 -16.89 5.27 6.04
C ILE A 31 -18.09 4.36 6.34
N GLU A 32 -19.30 4.73 5.90
CA GLU A 32 -20.50 3.90 6.04
C GLU A 32 -20.39 2.57 5.29
N ARG A 33 -19.82 2.57 4.09
CA ARG A 33 -19.59 1.35 3.32
C ARG A 33 -18.62 0.42 4.03
N ALA A 34 -17.51 0.94 4.55
CA ALA A 34 -16.53 0.16 5.29
C ALA A 34 -17.15 -0.46 6.55
N TYR A 35 -17.94 0.31 7.31
CA TYR A 35 -18.69 -0.18 8.47
C TYR A 35 -19.63 -1.32 8.10
N LYS A 36 -20.42 -1.19 7.02
CA LYS A 36 -21.34 -2.24 6.56
C LYS A 36 -20.58 -3.52 6.19
N LEU A 37 -19.49 -3.40 5.44
CA LEU A 37 -18.67 -4.55 5.03
C LEU A 37 -18.08 -5.30 6.22
N LEU A 38 -17.49 -4.58 7.19
CA LEU A 38 -16.94 -5.18 8.40
C LEU A 38 -18.03 -5.88 9.22
N THR A 39 -19.20 -5.24 9.35
CA THR A 39 -20.33 -5.81 10.08
C THR A 39 -20.84 -7.09 9.42
N GLU A 40 -20.93 -7.12 8.09
CA GLU A 40 -21.33 -8.31 7.34
C GLU A 40 -20.31 -9.45 7.46
N GLU A 41 -19.01 -9.14 7.49
CA GLU A 41 -17.95 -10.13 7.69
C GLU A 41 -18.08 -10.80 9.06
N TYR A 42 -18.20 -10.02 10.14
CA TYR A 42 -18.40 -10.60 11.47
C TYR A 42 -19.74 -11.33 11.59
N ARG A 43 -20.78 -10.86 10.90
CA ARG A 43 -22.08 -11.55 10.85
C ARG A 43 -21.95 -12.94 10.21
N LYS A 44 -21.12 -13.12 9.17
CA LYS A 44 -20.84 -14.44 8.60
C LYS A 44 -20.11 -15.34 9.59
N ASN A 45 -19.18 -14.78 10.37
CA ASN A 45 -18.43 -15.52 11.39
C ASN A 45 -19.31 -16.02 12.55
N LEU A 46 -20.50 -15.43 12.76
CA LEU A 46 -21.48 -15.95 13.72
C LEU A 46 -22.05 -17.32 13.33
N ALA A 47 -22.03 -17.66 12.04
CA ALA A 47 -22.44 -18.97 11.55
C ALA A 47 -21.31 -20.02 11.63
N SER A 48 -20.13 -19.67 12.17
CA SER A 48 -19.03 -20.61 12.36
C SER A 48 -19.41 -21.73 13.34
N LEU A 49 -18.91 -22.92 13.08
CA LEU A 49 -19.04 -24.08 13.97
C LEU A 49 -18.24 -23.88 15.26
N ASP A 50 -17.15 -23.10 15.19
CA ASP A 50 -16.26 -22.82 16.32
C ASP A 50 -16.89 -21.78 17.29
N PRO A 51 -17.13 -22.14 18.56
CA PRO A 51 -17.68 -21.22 19.56
C PRO A 51 -16.78 -20.01 19.84
N ALA A 52 -15.45 -20.15 19.79
CA ALA A 52 -14.51 -19.06 20.03
C ALA A 52 -14.60 -18.00 18.92
N VAL A 53 -14.74 -18.44 17.67
CA VAL A 53 -14.94 -17.55 16.51
C VAL A 53 -16.27 -16.79 16.61
N ARG A 54 -17.33 -17.45 17.08
CA ARG A 54 -18.64 -16.79 17.28
C ARG A 54 -18.62 -15.75 18.40
N GLU A 55 -17.92 -16.04 19.49
CA GLU A 55 -17.77 -15.09 20.60
C GLU A 55 -16.91 -13.90 20.19
N HIS A 56 -15.77 -14.15 19.54
CA HIS A 56 -14.94 -13.10 18.97
C HIS A 56 -15.74 -12.22 18.01
N ALA A 57 -16.51 -12.81 17.09
CA ALA A 57 -17.35 -12.06 16.16
C ALA A 57 -18.40 -11.18 16.85
N ARG A 58 -19.04 -11.66 17.93
CA ARG A 58 -19.98 -10.84 18.73
C ARG A 58 -19.28 -9.63 19.36
N ASN A 59 -18.13 -9.86 19.99
CA ASN A 59 -17.36 -8.79 20.63
C ASN A 59 -16.84 -7.78 19.60
N SER A 60 -16.35 -8.26 18.45
CA SER A 60 -15.88 -7.39 17.36
C SER A 60 -17.01 -6.56 16.75
N MET A 61 -18.24 -7.09 16.63
CA MET A 61 -19.38 -6.31 16.14
C MET A 61 -19.73 -5.13 17.05
N VAL A 62 -19.69 -5.34 18.38
CA VAL A 62 -19.91 -4.27 19.35
C VAL A 62 -18.83 -3.21 19.22
N LEU A 63 -17.56 -3.61 19.19
CA LEU A 63 -16.43 -2.70 19.09
C LEU A 63 -16.45 -1.88 17.78
N VAL A 64 -16.75 -2.51 16.65
CA VAL A 64 -16.85 -1.82 15.35
C VAL A 64 -17.97 -0.80 15.34
N LYS A 65 -19.11 -1.11 15.99
CA LYS A 65 -20.20 -0.16 16.15
C LYS A 65 -19.78 1.05 17.00
N GLU A 66 -19.13 0.80 18.14
CA GLU A 66 -18.64 1.87 19.01
C GLU A 66 -17.62 2.79 18.30
N MET A 67 -16.69 2.20 17.54
CA MET A 67 -15.73 2.97 16.74
C MET A 67 -16.42 3.81 15.66
N TYR A 68 -17.42 3.25 14.97
CA TYR A 68 -18.20 3.99 13.97
C TYR A 68 -18.99 5.14 14.61
N ASP A 69 -19.64 4.91 15.75
CA ASP A 69 -20.41 5.93 16.46
C ASP A 69 -19.50 7.08 16.95
N LYS A 70 -18.30 6.76 17.46
CA LYS A 70 -17.28 7.77 17.81
C LYS A 70 -16.83 8.60 16.60
N ILE A 71 -16.55 7.93 15.48
CA ILE A 71 -16.17 8.61 14.23
C ILE A 71 -17.30 9.54 13.79
N LYS A 72 -18.54 9.06 13.79
CA LYS A 72 -19.72 9.83 13.37
C LYS A 72 -20.00 11.04 14.28
N GLY A 73 -19.73 10.90 15.58
CA GLY A 73 -19.82 11.99 16.55
C GLY A 73 -18.74 13.05 16.39
N SER A 74 -17.62 12.75 15.73
CA SER A 74 -16.48 13.66 15.61
C SER A 74 -16.80 14.93 14.79
N ILE A 75 -16.13 16.02 15.15
CA ILE A 75 -16.21 17.30 14.44
C ILE A 75 -15.74 17.13 12.99
N THR A 76 -14.70 16.33 12.76
CA THR A 76 -14.12 16.06 11.44
C THR A 76 -15.13 15.37 10.51
N TYR A 77 -15.84 14.35 11.00
CA TYR A 77 -16.87 13.69 10.22
C TYR A 77 -18.03 14.63 9.88
N ASN A 78 -18.49 15.42 10.87
CA ASN A 78 -19.60 16.35 10.68
C ASN A 78 -19.26 17.49 9.71
N ALA A 79 -18.03 18.01 9.76
CA ALA A 79 -17.55 19.00 8.79
C ALA A 79 -17.63 18.45 7.36
N LYS A 80 -17.16 17.22 7.15
CA LYS A 80 -17.21 16.56 5.84
C LYS A 80 -18.61 16.22 5.37
N ALA A 81 -19.46 15.71 6.26
CA ALA A 81 -20.86 15.44 5.94
C ALA A 81 -21.58 16.71 5.46
N LYS A 82 -21.30 17.85 6.10
CA LYS A 82 -21.85 19.15 5.70
C LYS A 82 -21.31 19.63 4.35
N GLU A 83 -20.03 19.37 4.04
CA GLU A 83 -19.44 19.68 2.73
C GLU A 83 -20.03 18.81 1.60
N CYS A 84 -20.19 17.51 1.83
CA CYS A 84 -20.83 16.60 0.88
C CYS A 84 -22.28 17.01 0.58
N LEU A 85 -23.06 17.39 1.59
CA LEU A 85 -24.43 17.89 1.41
C LEU A 85 -24.46 19.17 0.57
N LYS A 86 -23.55 20.12 0.84
CA LYS A 86 -23.44 21.36 0.06
C LYS A 86 -23.02 21.10 -1.39
N ALA A 87 -22.17 20.11 -1.63
CA ALA A 87 -21.77 19.71 -2.97
C ALA A 87 -22.93 19.07 -3.74
N GLY A 88 -23.69 18.16 -3.11
CA GLY A 88 -24.87 17.52 -3.73
C GLY A 88 -25.99 18.50 -4.07
N MET A 89 -26.19 19.55 -3.26
CA MET A 89 -27.15 20.62 -3.57
C MET A 89 -26.70 21.52 -4.73
N ARG A 90 -25.39 21.69 -4.93
CA ARG A 90 -24.82 22.46 -6.05
C ARG A 90 -24.86 21.73 -7.38
N GLU A 91 -24.91 20.40 -7.38
CA GLU A 91 -25.08 19.59 -8.59
C GLU A 91 -26.54 19.47 -9.03
N ALA A 92 -27.50 19.62 -8.11
CA ALA A 92 -28.94 19.62 -8.42
C ALA A 92 -29.43 20.94 -9.03
N ASP A 93 -28.72 22.05 -8.77
CA ASP A 93 -29.06 23.37 -9.29
C ASP A 93 -28.07 23.72 -10.42
N GLY A 94 -28.46 23.43 -11.66
CA GLY A 94 -27.65 23.49 -12.88
C GLY A 94 -27.21 24.91 -13.27
N THR A 95 -26.48 25.60 -12.42
CA THR A 95 -25.97 26.94 -12.69
C THR A 95 -24.46 26.92 -12.76
N LYS A 96 -23.96 26.94 -14.00
CA LYS A 96 -22.58 27.32 -14.34
C LYS A 96 -22.34 28.75 -13.85
N THR A 97 -21.89 28.92 -12.62
CA THR A 97 -21.24 30.17 -12.18
C THR A 97 -19.86 29.87 -11.66
N SER A 98 -18.90 30.08 -12.55
CA SER A 98 -17.52 30.38 -12.24
C SER A 98 -17.42 31.49 -11.20
N ARG A 99 -16.94 31.21 -9.99
CA ARG A 99 -16.02 32.14 -9.31
C ARG A 99 -15.20 31.47 -8.21
N ALA A 100 -13.91 31.74 -8.34
CA ALA A 100 -12.76 31.31 -7.55
C ALA A 100 -12.94 31.26 -6.03
N ALA A 101 -12.54 30.14 -5.43
CA ALA A 101 -11.64 30.13 -4.27
C ALA A 101 -10.97 28.74 -4.19
N THR A 102 -9.64 28.77 -4.31
CA THR A 102 -8.69 27.68 -4.01
C THR A 102 -8.81 26.43 -4.89
N ALA A 103 -8.16 26.48 -6.05
CA ALA A 103 -7.82 25.31 -6.84
C ALA A 103 -6.84 24.41 -6.06
N VAL A 104 -7.36 23.54 -5.18
CA VAL A 104 -6.70 22.26 -4.93
C VAL A 104 -6.96 21.46 -6.19
N LYS A 105 -5.89 21.30 -6.96
CA LYS A 105 -5.81 20.54 -8.20
C LYS A 105 -6.51 19.19 -8.00
N VAL A 106 -7.77 19.08 -8.43
CA VAL A 106 -8.49 17.81 -8.59
C VAL A 106 -7.78 17.10 -9.73
N GLU A 107 -6.67 16.47 -9.39
CA GLU A 107 -6.04 15.50 -10.26
C GLU A 107 -7.02 14.34 -10.33
N LYS A 108 -7.75 14.27 -11.45
CA LYS A 108 -8.58 13.13 -11.85
C LYS A 108 -7.71 11.88 -11.69
N SER A 109 -7.76 11.31 -10.49
CA SER A 109 -6.93 10.19 -10.10
C SER A 109 -7.43 9.04 -10.93
N ARG A 110 -6.68 8.69 -11.98
CA ARG A 110 -6.99 7.58 -12.86
C ARG A 110 -7.25 6.38 -11.95
N LEU A 111 -8.48 5.87 -11.96
CA LEU A 111 -8.85 4.70 -11.18
C LEU A 111 -8.32 3.49 -11.95
N MET A 112 -7.65 2.58 -11.26
CA MET A 112 -7.24 1.30 -11.82
C MET A 112 -7.94 0.17 -11.08
N ASN A 113 -8.13 -0.98 -11.72
CA ASN A 113 -8.68 -2.15 -11.04
C ASN A 113 -7.56 -2.93 -10.35
N CYS A 114 -7.77 -3.30 -9.09
CA CYS A 114 -6.83 -4.12 -8.34
C CYS A 114 -6.66 -5.49 -9.02
N PRO A 115 -5.44 -5.98 -9.30
CA PRO A 115 -5.24 -7.25 -9.98
C PRO A 115 -5.65 -8.48 -9.14
N SER A 116 -5.74 -8.36 -7.81
CA SER A 116 -6.15 -9.47 -6.94
C SER A 116 -7.66 -9.56 -6.73
N CYS A 117 -8.36 -8.42 -6.60
CA CYS A 117 -9.79 -8.41 -6.25
C CYS A 117 -10.67 -7.66 -7.26
N ARG A 118 -10.11 -7.16 -8.36
CA ARG A 118 -10.75 -6.37 -9.42
C ARG A 118 -11.47 -5.08 -8.98
N ASN A 119 -11.40 -4.71 -7.71
CA ASN A 119 -12.00 -3.48 -7.22
C ASN A 119 -11.21 -2.23 -7.63
N ALA A 120 -11.95 -1.15 -7.88
CA ALA A 120 -11.38 0.13 -8.28
C ALA A 120 -10.57 0.75 -7.13
N ILE A 121 -9.34 1.12 -7.42
CA ILE A 121 -8.37 1.72 -6.50
C ILE A 121 -7.79 2.99 -7.13
N SER A 122 -7.48 3.98 -6.30
CA SER A 122 -6.77 5.18 -6.74
C SER A 122 -5.33 4.82 -7.14
N ILE A 123 -4.89 5.31 -8.31
CA ILE A 123 -3.49 5.21 -8.73
C ILE A 123 -2.62 5.94 -7.70
N GLY A 124 -1.75 5.19 -7.02
CA GLY A 124 -0.89 5.69 -5.94
C GLY A 124 -0.99 4.90 -4.64
N SER A 125 -2.04 4.09 -4.45
CA SER A 125 -2.18 3.22 -3.27
C SER A 125 -1.20 2.03 -3.33
N LYS A 126 -0.25 1.98 -2.39
CA LYS A 126 0.75 0.88 -2.26
C LYS A 126 0.14 -0.45 -1.79
N THR A 127 -1.06 -0.39 -1.23
CA THR A 127 -1.78 -1.53 -0.66
C THR A 127 -3.25 -1.40 -0.98
N CYS A 128 -3.87 -2.51 -1.40
CA CYS A 128 -5.28 -2.53 -1.66
C CYS A 128 -6.02 -2.42 -0.33
N PRO A 129 -6.94 -1.47 -0.16
CA PRO A 129 -7.70 -1.34 1.09
C PRO A 129 -8.61 -2.55 1.34
N ILE A 130 -8.97 -3.30 0.29
CA ILE A 130 -9.94 -4.39 0.37
C ILE A 130 -9.25 -5.74 0.65
N CYS A 131 -8.26 -6.11 -0.16
CA CYS A 131 -7.61 -7.42 0.01
C CYS A 131 -6.28 -7.35 0.76
N LYS A 132 -5.86 -6.15 1.21
CA LYS A 132 -4.53 -5.88 1.78
C LYS A 132 -3.36 -6.32 0.90
N ALA A 133 -3.61 -6.79 -0.32
CA ALA A 133 -2.57 -7.15 -1.26
C ALA A 133 -1.76 -5.90 -1.61
N ARG A 134 -0.43 -5.99 -1.53
CA ARG A 134 0.44 -4.93 -2.04
C ARG A 134 0.19 -4.76 -3.53
N ILE A 135 -0.32 -3.60 -3.90
CA ILE A 135 -0.48 -3.25 -5.30
C ILE A 135 0.84 -2.65 -5.73
N TYR A 136 1.71 -3.49 -6.27
CA TYR A 136 2.89 -3.02 -6.96
C TYR A 136 2.42 -2.29 -8.22
N THR A 137 2.62 -0.98 -8.25
CA THR A 137 2.49 -0.20 -9.49
C THR A 137 3.42 -0.81 -10.56
N LYS A 138 3.04 -0.77 -11.84
CA LYS A 138 3.86 -1.35 -12.93
C LYS A 138 5.31 -0.86 -12.88
N THR A 139 5.53 0.37 -12.43
CA THR A 139 6.84 0.99 -12.21
C THR A 139 7.64 0.35 -11.07
N GLU A 140 7.03 0.05 -9.91
CA GLU A 140 7.73 -0.67 -8.81
C GLU A 140 8.00 -2.14 -9.12
N LYS A 141 7.15 -2.81 -9.91
CA LYS A 141 7.43 -4.18 -10.37
C LYS A 141 8.68 -4.21 -11.26
N ILE A 142 8.81 -3.25 -12.17
CA ILE A 142 10.01 -3.11 -13.02
C ILE A 142 11.21 -2.72 -12.15
N LEU A 143 11.07 -1.74 -11.26
CA LEU A 143 12.17 -1.28 -10.42
C LEU A 143 12.68 -2.39 -9.49
N ASN A 144 11.80 -3.12 -8.81
CA ASN A 144 12.21 -4.17 -7.88
C ASN A 144 12.80 -5.39 -8.62
N GLN A 145 12.25 -5.74 -9.79
CA GLN A 145 12.74 -6.84 -10.60
C GLN A 145 14.09 -6.53 -11.27
N TYR A 146 14.38 -5.26 -11.60
CA TYR A 146 15.67 -4.81 -12.12
C TYR A 146 16.69 -4.51 -11.02
N PHE A 147 16.32 -3.80 -9.94
CA PHE A 147 17.29 -3.38 -8.91
C PHE A 147 17.72 -4.52 -7.99
N THR A 148 16.88 -5.51 -7.65
CA THR A 148 17.41 -6.62 -6.84
C THR A 148 18.16 -7.64 -7.68
N LYS A 149 17.65 -8.05 -8.85
CA LYS A 149 18.35 -9.06 -9.65
C LYS A 149 19.61 -8.52 -10.32
N THR A 150 19.54 -7.37 -10.98
CA THR A 150 20.69 -6.85 -11.74
C THR A 150 21.78 -6.34 -10.80
N THR A 151 21.44 -5.66 -9.70
CA THR A 151 22.45 -5.20 -8.72
C THR A 151 23.11 -6.36 -7.97
N ILE A 152 22.39 -7.43 -7.63
CA ILE A 152 22.99 -8.65 -7.04
C ILE A 152 23.91 -9.34 -8.05
N ILE A 153 23.49 -9.50 -9.31
CA ILE A 153 24.32 -10.10 -10.36
C ILE A 153 25.59 -9.27 -10.59
N ILE A 154 25.46 -7.94 -10.68
CA ILE A 154 26.60 -7.04 -10.83
C ILE A 154 27.54 -7.15 -9.63
N LEU A 155 27.02 -7.13 -8.40
CA LEU A 155 27.85 -7.32 -7.19
C LEU A 155 28.57 -8.67 -7.18
N CYS A 156 27.89 -9.75 -7.56
CA CYS A 156 28.51 -11.07 -7.68
C CYS A 156 29.63 -11.10 -8.74
N LEU A 157 29.42 -10.45 -9.89
CA LEU A 157 30.45 -10.34 -10.94
C LEU A 157 31.66 -9.54 -10.45
N PHE A 158 31.45 -8.41 -9.78
CA PHE A 158 32.54 -7.61 -9.22
C PHE A 158 33.32 -8.38 -8.14
N LEU A 159 32.64 -9.13 -7.28
CA LEU A 159 33.30 -9.98 -6.29
C LEU A 159 34.12 -11.10 -6.95
N LEU A 160 33.59 -11.75 -7.99
CA LEU A 160 34.34 -12.78 -8.72
C LEU A 160 35.59 -12.20 -9.40
N ILE A 161 35.47 -11.05 -10.07
CA ILE A 161 36.61 -10.37 -10.69
C ILE A 161 37.63 -9.97 -9.62
N GLY A 162 37.19 -9.44 -8.48
CA GLY A 162 38.07 -9.09 -7.37
C GLY A 162 38.81 -10.29 -6.80
N VAL A 163 38.13 -11.43 -6.62
CA VAL A 163 38.75 -12.68 -6.17
C VAL A 163 39.75 -13.21 -7.20
N LEU A 164 39.42 -13.20 -8.49
CA LEU A 164 40.33 -13.63 -9.56
C LEU A 164 41.56 -12.72 -9.66
N ALA A 165 41.38 -11.40 -9.56
CA ALA A 165 42.49 -10.44 -9.54
C ALA A 165 43.37 -10.63 -8.30
N GLY A 166 42.77 -10.83 -7.12
CA GLY A 166 43.49 -11.10 -5.88
C GLY A 166 44.29 -12.41 -5.92
N LEU A 167 43.69 -13.49 -6.43
CA LEU A 167 44.37 -14.77 -6.66
C LEU A 167 45.48 -14.64 -7.71
N GLY A 168 45.29 -13.82 -8.76
CA GLY A 168 46.31 -13.53 -9.76
C GLY A 168 47.53 -12.81 -9.19
N ILE A 169 47.33 -11.92 -8.21
CA ILE A 169 48.41 -11.21 -7.51
C ILE A 169 49.11 -12.15 -6.51
N MET A 170 48.35 -12.96 -5.76
CA MET A 170 48.91 -13.85 -4.73
C MET A 170 49.57 -15.13 -5.28
N TYR A 171 49.07 -15.67 -6.39
CA TYR A 171 49.52 -16.94 -6.97
C TYR A 171 49.77 -16.84 -8.49
N PRO A 172 50.70 -15.98 -8.93
CA PRO A 172 50.91 -15.69 -10.36
C PRO A 172 51.35 -16.91 -11.17
N ALA A 173 52.04 -17.88 -10.56
CA ALA A 173 52.53 -19.08 -11.23
C ALA A 173 51.40 -20.08 -11.56
N GLN A 174 50.43 -20.28 -10.66
CA GLN A 174 49.33 -21.22 -10.86
C GLN A 174 48.26 -20.67 -11.82
N VAL A 175 47.99 -19.35 -11.76
CA VAL A 175 47.04 -18.69 -12.66
C VAL A 175 47.54 -18.69 -14.11
N ARG A 176 48.85 -18.55 -14.35
CA ARG A 176 49.42 -18.68 -15.70
C ARG A 176 49.27 -20.10 -16.26
N ALA A 177 49.53 -21.14 -15.46
CA ALA A 177 49.34 -22.52 -15.90
C ALA A 177 47.87 -22.84 -16.23
N LEU A 178 46.93 -22.32 -15.43
CA LEU A 178 45.50 -22.47 -15.69
C LEU A 178 45.05 -21.70 -16.94
N ALA A 179 45.56 -20.49 -17.16
CA ALA A 179 45.24 -19.68 -18.35
C ALA A 179 45.73 -20.34 -19.65
N VAL A 180 46.90 -20.97 -19.65
CA VAL A 180 47.43 -21.73 -20.80
C VAL A 180 46.55 -22.95 -21.09
N ASN A 181 46.19 -23.73 -20.07
CA ASN A 181 45.30 -24.89 -20.24
C ASN A 181 43.90 -24.50 -20.75
N ILE A 182 43.37 -23.36 -20.30
CA ILE A 182 42.09 -22.84 -20.80
C ILE A 182 42.23 -22.38 -22.27
N ALA A 183 43.31 -21.68 -22.62
CA ALA A 183 43.56 -21.23 -23.99
C ALA A 183 43.70 -22.40 -24.99
N ASP A 184 44.34 -23.49 -24.57
CA ASP A 184 44.44 -24.72 -25.36
C ASP A 184 43.07 -25.42 -25.50
N SER A 185 42.24 -25.41 -24.45
CA SER A 185 40.90 -26.02 -24.49
C SER A 185 39.86 -25.27 -25.34
N ILE A 186 40.02 -23.94 -25.50
CA ILE A 186 39.13 -23.09 -26.33
C ILE A 186 39.63 -23.01 -27.78
N GLY A 187 40.79 -23.61 -28.11
CA GLY A 187 41.29 -23.68 -29.48
C GLY A 187 41.75 -22.33 -30.05
N ILE A 188 42.09 -21.35 -29.20
CA ILE A 188 42.66 -20.06 -29.62
C ILE A 188 44.18 -20.17 -29.81
N GLY A 189 44.78 -21.34 -29.54
CA GLY A 189 46.17 -21.67 -29.86
C GLY A 189 46.33 -22.16 -31.30
N GLY A 190 46.14 -21.27 -32.27
CA GLY A 190 46.21 -21.60 -33.69
C GLY A 190 46.68 -20.47 -34.57
N VAL A 191 47.78 -19.78 -34.21
CA VAL A 191 48.54 -18.97 -35.16
C VAL A 191 50.01 -19.34 -35.00
N LYS A 192 50.49 -20.13 -35.96
CA LYS A 192 51.92 -20.26 -36.29
C LYS A 192 52.47 -18.91 -36.72
#